data_AF-B9A8T6-F1
#
_entry.id   AF-B9A8T6-F1
#
_cell.length_a   1.000
_cell.length_b   1.000
_cell.length_c   1.000
_cell.angle_alpha   90.00
_cell.angle_beta   90.00
_cell.angle_gamma   90.00
#
_symmetry.space_group_name_H-M   'P 1'
#
loop_
_entity.id
_entity.type
_entity.pdbx_description
1 polymer ?
#
loop_
_entity_poly.entity_id
_entity_poly.type
_entity_poly.pdbx_seq_one_letter_code
_entity_poly.pdbx_strand_id
1 'polypeptide(L)'
;MRITQAEWAREKGFSRQYVCSLVKKGIVELEDGLIDREQANEAVAAIRDPSQPLRRKERGETLSTILLKTRIKNETERGKLLEAKVKAEIGKFVSIEEVKTEAFNVARVVRNNLLNIPNRVSALLASLSDTEKIHMALTEEITNSLQELSNTKFQI
;
A
#
# COMPACT_ATOMS: atom_id res chain seq x y z
N MET A 1 -37.95 -42.89 20.49
CA MET A 1 -38.15 -41.87 21.58
C MET A 1 -39.11 -40.82 21.07
N ARG A 2 -40.25 -40.60 21.75
CA ARG A 2 -41.30 -39.68 21.27
C ARG A 2 -41.02 -38.25 21.74
N ILE A 3 -41.02 -37.30 20.80
CA ILE A 3 -40.73 -35.88 21.07
C ILE A 3 -41.76 -34.98 20.40
N THR A 4 -41.91 -33.75 20.90
CA THR A 4 -42.83 -32.79 20.29
C THR A 4 -42.25 -32.22 19.00
N GLN A 5 -43.13 -31.77 18.09
CA GLN A 5 -42.71 -31.16 16.81
C GLN A 5 -41.74 -29.98 17.01
N ALA A 6 -41.92 -29.19 18.07
CA ALA A 6 -41.10 -28.02 18.35
C ALA A 6 -39.72 -28.37 18.92
N GLU A 7 -39.62 -29.46 19.68
CA GLU A 7 -38.34 -29.97 20.18
C GLU A 7 -37.52 -30.59 19.05
N TRP A 8 -38.15 -31.41 18.20
CA TRP A 8 -37.49 -31.98 17.03
C TRP A 8 -36.99 -30.91 16.05
N ALA A 9 -37.78 -29.86 15.81
CA ALA A 9 -37.38 -28.72 14.98
C ALA A 9 -36.11 -28.04 15.52
N ARG A 10 -36.05 -27.80 16.84
CA ARG A 10 -34.89 -27.16 17.49
C ARG A 10 -33.65 -28.06 17.43
N GLU A 11 -33.81 -29.34 17.67
CA GLU A 11 -32.70 -30.31 17.66
C GLU A 11 -32.05 -30.42 16.27
N LYS A 12 -32.85 -30.43 15.19
CA LYS A 12 -32.35 -30.54 13.82
C LYS A 12 -32.03 -29.20 13.14
N GLY A 13 -32.30 -28.07 13.80
CA GLY A 13 -32.12 -26.74 13.23
C GLY A 13 -33.11 -26.41 12.10
N PHE A 14 -34.25 -27.09 12.06
CA PHE A 14 -35.33 -26.83 11.10
C PHE A 14 -36.32 -25.78 11.61
N SER A 15 -36.97 -25.06 10.70
CA SER A 15 -38.10 -24.19 11.07
C SER A 15 -39.30 -25.03 11.48
N ARG A 16 -40.06 -24.60 12.50
CA ARG A 16 -41.31 -25.25 12.93
C ARG A 16 -42.31 -25.38 11.78
N GLN A 17 -42.36 -24.41 10.87
CA GLN A 17 -43.21 -24.44 9.69
C GLN A 17 -42.82 -25.57 8.72
N TYR A 18 -41.51 -25.83 8.57
CA TYR A 18 -41.01 -26.91 7.73
C TYR A 18 -41.41 -28.27 8.32
N VAL A 19 -41.27 -28.45 9.64
CA VAL A 19 -41.75 -29.64 10.34
C VAL A 19 -43.25 -29.85 10.16
N CYS A 20 -44.08 -28.82 10.36
CA CYS A 20 -45.53 -28.92 10.09
C CYS A 20 -45.84 -29.26 8.62
N SER A 21 -45.02 -28.78 7.67
CA SER A 21 -45.19 -29.13 6.25
C SER A 21 -44.86 -30.60 5.95
N LEU A 22 -43.87 -31.18 6.63
CA LEU A 22 -43.51 -32.59 6.48
C LEU A 22 -44.60 -33.51 7.03
N VAL A 23 -45.16 -33.12 8.17
CA VAL A 23 -46.34 -33.76 8.79
C VAL A 23 -47.54 -33.70 7.84
N LYS A 24 -47.85 -32.50 7.31
CA LYS A 24 -48.99 -32.31 6.40
C LYS A 24 -48.85 -33.10 5.09
N LYS A 25 -47.61 -33.33 4.64
CA LYS A 25 -47.30 -34.14 3.46
C LYS A 25 -47.31 -35.65 3.74
N GLY A 26 -47.52 -36.06 5.00
CA GLY A 26 -47.50 -37.48 5.40
C GLY A 26 -46.11 -38.10 5.39
N ILE A 27 -45.05 -37.28 5.34
CA ILE A 27 -43.66 -37.77 5.35
C ILE A 27 -43.24 -38.15 6.76
N VAL A 28 -43.69 -37.36 7.74
CA VAL A 28 -43.47 -37.63 9.16
C VAL A 28 -44.81 -37.92 9.79
N GLU A 29 -44.94 -39.12 10.34
CA GLU A 29 -46.16 -39.55 11.00
C GLU A 29 -46.23 -38.99 12.43
N LEU A 30 -47.45 -38.79 12.91
CA LEU A 30 -47.72 -38.47 14.30
C LEU A 30 -48.50 -39.60 14.93
N GLU A 31 -47.95 -40.12 16.02
CA GLU A 31 -48.63 -41.03 16.93
C GLU A 31 -49.01 -40.26 18.18
N ASP A 32 -50.31 -40.20 18.50
CA ASP A 32 -50.83 -39.51 19.68
C ASP A 32 -50.38 -38.04 19.81
N GLY A 33 -50.15 -37.35 18.69
CA GLY A 33 -49.68 -35.97 18.67
C GLY A 33 -48.18 -35.77 18.93
N LEU A 34 -47.41 -36.86 19.03
CA LEU A 34 -45.95 -36.86 19.15
C LEU A 34 -45.28 -37.45 17.91
N ILE A 35 -44.04 -37.03 17.65
CA ILE A 35 -43.21 -37.55 16.56
C ILE A 35 -42.27 -38.63 17.12
N ASP A 36 -42.20 -39.79 16.47
CA ASP A 36 -41.09 -40.71 16.71
C ASP A 36 -39.80 -40.17 16.09
N ARG A 37 -38.81 -39.89 16.94
CA ARG A 37 -37.53 -39.30 16.55
C ARG A 37 -36.79 -40.11 15.49
N GLU A 38 -36.82 -41.44 15.56
CA GLU A 38 -36.05 -42.31 14.67
C GLU A 38 -36.71 -42.37 13.29
N GLN A 39 -38.01 -42.67 13.26
CA GLN A 39 -38.81 -42.71 12.04
C GLN A 39 -38.77 -41.38 11.29
N ALA A 40 -38.92 -40.25 12.00
CA ALA A 40 -38.90 -38.93 11.38
C ALA A 40 -37.53 -38.55 10.81
N ASN A 41 -36.44 -38.99 11.45
CA ASN A 41 -35.09 -38.75 10.95
C ASN A 41 -34.82 -39.56 9.68
N GLU A 42 -35.28 -40.81 9.63
CA GLU A 42 -35.13 -41.68 8.48
C GLU A 42 -35.96 -41.19 7.29
N ALA A 43 -37.21 -40.80 7.52
CA ALA A 43 -38.09 -40.24 6.49
C ALA A 43 -37.53 -38.95 5.88
N VAL A 44 -36.97 -38.06 6.72
CA VAL A 44 -36.32 -36.84 6.23
C VAL A 44 -35.02 -37.16 5.49
N ALA A 45 -34.25 -38.15 5.95
CA ALA A 45 -33.02 -38.57 5.27
C ALA A 45 -33.30 -39.18 3.88
N ALA A 46 -34.38 -39.95 3.74
CA ALA A 46 -34.79 -40.56 2.48
C ALA A 46 -35.21 -39.54 1.40
N ILE A 47 -35.79 -38.41 1.82
CA ILE A 47 -36.21 -37.33 0.91
C ILE A 47 -35.12 -36.29 0.72
N ARG A 48 -34.09 -36.29 1.57
CA ARG A 48 -33.00 -35.31 1.50
C ARG A 48 -32.24 -35.47 0.20
N ASP A 49 -32.42 -34.51 -0.70
CA ASP A 49 -31.62 -34.40 -1.93
C ASP A 49 -30.13 -34.19 -1.57
N PRO A 50 -29.23 -35.13 -1.93
CA PRO A 50 -27.79 -35.01 -1.69
C PRO A 50 -27.16 -33.77 -2.35
N SER A 51 -27.84 -33.23 -3.37
CA SER A 51 -27.40 -32.08 -4.16
C SER A 51 -27.75 -30.75 -3.51
N GLN A 52 -28.60 -30.72 -2.47
CA GLN A 52 -28.94 -29.49 -1.76
C GLN A 52 -27.89 -29.18 -0.67
N PRO A 53 -27.05 -28.14 -0.84
CA PRO A 53 -26.08 -27.78 0.18
C PRO A 53 -26.79 -27.25 1.42
N LEU A 54 -26.31 -27.65 2.61
CA LEU A 54 -26.72 -27.07 3.90
C LEU A 54 -26.76 -25.54 3.78
N ARG A 55 -27.88 -24.90 4.17
CA ARG A 55 -28.06 -23.44 4.10
C ARG A 55 -26.81 -22.74 4.68
N ARG A 56 -25.99 -22.17 3.79
CA ARG A 56 -24.60 -21.78 4.06
C ARG A 56 -24.52 -20.47 4.84
N LYS A 57 -24.74 -20.53 6.16
CA LYS A 57 -24.48 -19.42 7.10
C LYS A 57 -23.01 -18.98 7.05
N GLU A 58 -22.10 -19.92 6.83
CA GLU A 58 -20.65 -19.70 6.73
C GLU A 58 -20.20 -18.85 5.53
N ARG A 59 -21.00 -18.78 4.45
CA ARG A 59 -20.65 -18.00 3.24
C ARG A 59 -20.66 -16.50 3.54
N GLY A 60 -21.64 -16.04 4.31
CA GLY A 60 -21.80 -14.63 4.67
C GLY A 60 -20.70 -14.15 5.63
N GLU A 61 -20.32 -15.00 6.58
CA GLU A 61 -19.26 -14.70 7.57
C GLU A 61 -17.86 -14.72 6.94
N THR A 62 -17.63 -15.62 5.98
CA THR A 62 -16.38 -15.65 5.21
C THR A 62 -16.27 -14.43 4.29
N LEU A 63 -17.37 -14.03 3.63
CA LEU A 63 -17.38 -12.84 2.77
C LEU A 63 -17.21 -11.55 3.58
N SER A 64 -17.87 -11.42 4.74
CA SER A 64 -17.73 -10.23 5.60
C SER A 64 -16.31 -10.08 6.14
N THR A 65 -15.68 -11.17 6.57
CA THR A 65 -14.29 -11.15 7.04
C THR A 65 -13.29 -10.86 5.91
N ILE A 66 -13.51 -11.38 4.71
CA ILE A 66 -12.69 -11.06 3.53
C ILE A 66 -12.81 -9.58 3.18
N LEU A 67 -14.04 -9.04 3.14
CA LEU A 67 -14.28 -7.62 2.81
C LEU A 67 -13.61 -6.69 3.82
N LEU A 68 -13.68 -7.01 5.12
CA LEU A 68 -12.98 -6.27 6.17
C LEU A 68 -11.46 -6.31 5.99
N LYS A 69 -10.89 -7.49 5.72
CA LYS A 69 -9.45 -7.64 5.45
C LYS A 69 -9.00 -6.81 4.24
N THR A 70 -9.77 -6.81 3.15
CA THR A 70 -9.46 -5.98 1.97
C THR A 70 -9.57 -4.48 2.27
N ARG A 71 -10.56 -4.04 3.06
CA ARG A 71 -10.68 -2.63 3.45
C ARG A 71 -9.48 -2.19 4.28
N ILE A 72 -9.11 -2.97 5.30
CA ILE A 72 -7.94 -2.70 6.14
C ILE A 72 -6.68 -2.61 5.28
N LYS A 73 -6.47 -3.58 4.38
CA LYS A 73 -5.30 -3.56 3.48
C LYS A 73 -5.27 -2.30 2.62
N ASN A 74 -6.37 -1.95 1.97
CA ASN A 74 -6.46 -0.76 1.13
C ASN A 74 -6.23 0.54 1.93
N GLU A 75 -6.74 0.63 3.15
CA GLU A 75 -6.52 1.80 4.02
C GLU A 75 -5.04 1.90 4.46
N THR A 76 -4.40 0.77 4.82
CA THR A 76 -2.99 0.77 5.18
C THR A 76 -2.07 1.14 4.00
N GLU A 77 -2.37 0.67 2.80
CA GLU A 77 -1.62 1.02 1.58
C GLU A 77 -1.79 2.50 1.23
N ARG A 78 -3.02 3.04 1.38
CA ARG A 78 -3.29 4.48 1.22
C ARG A 78 -2.54 5.32 2.26
N GLY A 79 -2.49 4.87 3.52
CA GLY A 79 -1.73 5.52 4.58
C GLY A 79 -0.23 5.62 4.25
N LYS A 80 0.38 4.52 3.78
CA LYS A 80 1.78 4.49 3.35
C LYS A 80 2.07 5.41 2.16
N LEU A 81 1.15 5.48 1.18
CA LEU A 81 1.27 6.40 0.05
C LEU A 81 1.19 7.86 0.51
N LEU A 82 0.26 8.19 1.41
CA LEU A 82 0.15 9.51 2.01
C LEU A 82 1.39 9.87 2.84
N GLU A 83 1.91 8.95 3.65
CA GLU A 83 3.15 9.16 4.38
C GLU A 83 4.35 9.39 3.45
N ALA A 84 4.48 8.64 2.37
CA ALA A 84 5.55 8.83 1.40
C ALA A 84 5.43 10.20 0.71
N LYS A 85 4.21 10.62 0.35
CA LYS A 85 3.93 11.96 -0.19
C LYS A 85 4.24 13.07 0.81
N VAL A 86 3.79 12.93 2.05
CA VAL A 86 4.06 13.89 3.13
C VAL A 86 5.56 13.97 3.41
N LYS A 87 6.28 12.83 3.40
CA LYS A 87 7.74 12.82 3.54
C LYS A 87 8.46 13.48 2.35
N ALA A 88 7.92 13.38 1.14
CA ALA A 88 8.39 14.13 -0.03
C ALA A 88 8.12 15.63 0.10
N GLU A 89 6.90 16.02 0.50
CA GLU A 89 6.48 17.41 0.68
C GLU A 89 7.17 18.12 1.87
N ILE A 90 7.59 17.38 2.90
CA ILE A 90 8.31 17.94 4.07
C ILE A 90 9.77 18.34 3.73
N GLY A 91 10.21 18.25 2.48
CA GLY A 91 11.48 18.84 2.03
C GLY A 91 12.71 17.94 2.24
N LYS A 92 12.52 16.61 2.21
CA LYS A 92 13.63 15.63 2.26
C LYS A 92 13.98 15.00 0.92
N PHE A 93 13.11 15.11 -0.09
CA PHE A 93 13.30 14.45 -1.38
C PHE A 93 13.27 15.49 -2.49
N VAL A 94 14.34 15.53 -3.26
CA VAL A 94 14.50 16.35 -4.47
C VAL A 94 14.50 15.39 -5.65
N SER A 95 13.96 15.81 -6.80
CA SER A 95 13.95 14.94 -7.97
C SER A 95 15.38 14.70 -8.47
N ILE A 96 15.65 13.47 -8.93
CA ILE A 96 16.97 13.11 -9.49
C ILE A 96 17.30 13.97 -10.72
N GLU A 97 16.27 14.39 -11.46
CA GLU A 97 16.40 15.21 -12.67
C GLU A 97 16.84 16.64 -12.32
N GLU A 98 16.26 17.25 -11.29
CA GLU A 98 16.68 18.56 -10.77
C GLU A 98 18.12 18.51 -10.27
N VAL A 99 18.49 17.51 -9.47
CA VAL A 99 19.86 17.36 -8.96
C VAL A 99 20.88 17.24 -10.10
N LYS A 100 20.58 16.46 -11.14
CA LYS A 100 21.46 16.33 -12.31
C LYS A 100 21.63 17.64 -13.06
N THR A 101 20.53 18.38 -13.24
CA THR A 101 20.54 19.65 -13.96
C THR A 101 21.32 20.70 -13.19
N GLU A 102 21.09 20.82 -11.88
CA GLU A 102 21.82 21.77 -11.04
C GLU A 102 23.29 21.42 -10.90
N ALA A 103 23.63 20.14 -10.72
CA ALA A 103 25.03 19.71 -10.72
C ALA A 103 25.74 20.07 -12.03
N PHE A 104 25.06 19.93 -13.17
CA PHE A 104 25.61 20.31 -14.48
C PHE A 104 25.78 21.82 -14.63
N ASN A 105 24.80 22.61 -14.17
CA ASN A 105 24.87 24.07 -14.18
C ASN A 105 26.04 24.58 -13.33
N VAL A 106 26.22 24.03 -12.13
CA VAL A 106 27.35 24.36 -11.24
C VAL A 106 28.68 24.00 -11.90
N ALA A 107 28.81 22.79 -12.46
CA ALA A 107 30.02 22.38 -13.17
C ALA A 107 30.33 23.30 -14.37
N ARG A 108 29.30 23.80 -15.05
CA ARG A 108 29.45 24.76 -16.15
C ARG A 108 30.00 26.10 -15.66
N VAL A 109 29.50 26.63 -14.54
CA VAL A 109 29.99 27.86 -13.92
C VAL A 109 31.47 27.72 -13.53
N VAL A 110 31.81 26.61 -12.85
CA VAL A 110 33.19 26.27 -12.46
C VAL A 110 34.13 26.30 -13.66
N ARG A 111 33.79 25.57 -14.73
CA ARG A 111 34.60 25.49 -15.94
C ARG A 111 34.79 26.86 -16.58
N ASN A 112 33.70 27.63 -16.70
CA ASN A 112 33.75 28.94 -17.32
C ASN A 112 34.63 29.92 -16.53
N ASN A 113 34.57 29.88 -15.18
CA ASN A 113 35.41 30.74 -14.34
C ASN A 113 36.91 30.42 -14.49
N LEU A 114 37.26 29.13 -14.54
CA LEU A 114 38.64 28.68 -14.77
C LEU A 114 39.17 29.10 -16.15
N LEU A 115 38.37 28.90 -17.21
CA LEU A 115 38.74 29.30 -18.57
C LEU A 115 38.84 30.82 -18.73
N ASN A 116 38.23 31.60 -17.84
CA ASN A 116 38.31 33.05 -17.86
C ASN A 116 39.54 33.60 -17.11
N ILE A 117 40.27 32.79 -16.33
CA ILE A 117 41.48 33.24 -15.61
C ILE A 117 42.49 33.88 -16.59
N PRO A 118 42.88 33.24 -17.71
CA PRO A 118 43.87 33.81 -18.62
C PRO A 118 43.45 35.18 -19.14
N ASN A 119 42.17 35.40 -19.45
CA ASN A 119 41.68 36.69 -19.93
C ASN A 119 41.87 37.81 -18.90
N ARG A 120 41.74 37.51 -17.60
CA ARG A 120 41.89 38.47 -16.52
C ARG A 120 43.35 38.82 -16.22
N VAL A 121 44.23 37.82 -16.27
CA VAL A 121 45.65 38.00 -15.90
C VAL A 121 46.54 38.35 -17.08
N SER A 122 46.15 38.08 -18.33
CA SER A 122 47.04 38.27 -19.50
C SER A 122 47.62 39.68 -19.61
N ALA A 123 46.80 40.72 -19.38
CA ALA A 123 47.27 42.11 -19.41
C ALA A 123 48.25 42.42 -18.26
N LEU A 124 48.01 41.87 -17.08
CA LEU A 124 48.85 42.06 -15.90
C LEU A 124 50.19 41.32 -16.06
N LEU A 125 50.16 40.09 -16.57
CA LEU A 125 51.34 39.28 -16.88
C LEU A 125 52.20 39.90 -17.98
N ALA A 126 51.60 40.53 -19.00
CA ALA A 126 52.35 41.22 -20.06
C ALA A 126 53.18 42.40 -19.53
N SER A 127 52.79 42.98 -18.40
CA SER A 127 53.54 44.06 -17.75
C SER A 127 54.63 43.58 -16.78
N LEU A 128 54.58 42.32 -16.36
CA LEU A 128 55.49 41.73 -15.39
C LEU A 128 56.71 41.12 -16.10
N SER A 129 57.90 41.52 -15.67
CA SER A 129 59.18 41.05 -16.20
C SER A 129 59.92 40.07 -15.27
N ASP A 130 59.33 39.75 -14.11
CA ASP A 130 59.90 38.89 -13.07
C ASP A 130 59.06 37.62 -12.89
N THR A 131 59.72 36.47 -13.02
CA THR A 131 59.11 35.12 -12.96
C THR A 131 58.43 34.85 -11.63
N GLU A 132 59.00 35.29 -10.50
CA GLU A 132 58.41 35.07 -9.18
C GLU A 132 57.08 35.81 -9.04
N LYS A 133 57.03 37.06 -9.52
CA LYS A 133 55.82 37.89 -9.48
C LYS A 133 54.73 37.34 -10.40
N ILE A 134 55.11 36.79 -11.55
CA ILE A 134 54.19 36.10 -12.47
C ILE A 134 53.55 34.89 -11.79
N HIS A 135 54.36 34.04 -11.15
CA HIS A 135 53.87 32.87 -10.45
C HIS A 135 52.95 33.24 -9.27
N MET A 136 53.33 34.26 -8.49
CA MET A 136 52.54 34.75 -7.36
C MET A 136 51.18 35.28 -7.82
N ALA A 137 51.14 36.13 -8.86
CA ALA A 137 49.89 36.67 -9.41
C ALA A 137 48.97 35.58 -9.98
N LEU A 138 49.55 34.56 -10.66
CA LEU A 138 48.79 33.41 -11.15
C LEU A 138 48.21 32.57 -10.01
N THR A 139 49.01 32.33 -8.97
CA THR A 139 48.60 31.54 -7.81
C THR A 139 47.46 32.24 -7.08
N GLU A 140 47.59 33.54 -6.83
CA GLU A 140 46.57 34.37 -6.18
C GLU A 140 45.25 34.31 -6.97
N GLU A 141 45.29 34.49 -8.28
CA GLU A 141 44.08 34.48 -9.11
C GLU A 141 43.39 33.10 -9.17
N ILE A 142 44.17 32.02 -9.21
CA ILE A 142 43.65 30.65 -9.14
C ILE A 142 42.99 30.43 -7.78
N THR A 143 43.64 30.83 -6.68
CA THR A 143 43.06 30.69 -5.34
C THR A 143 41.78 31.51 -5.17
N ASN A 144 41.74 32.75 -5.69
CA ASN A 144 40.55 33.58 -5.67
C ASN A 144 39.40 32.95 -6.45
N SER A 145 39.69 32.39 -7.63
CA SER A 145 38.68 31.68 -8.44
C SER A 145 38.13 30.46 -7.69
N LEU A 146 39.00 29.67 -7.02
CA LEU A 146 38.56 28.52 -6.24
C LEU A 146 37.75 28.91 -5.00
N GLN A 147 38.11 30.02 -4.35
CA GLN A 147 37.39 30.58 -3.20
C GLN A 147 35.97 31.02 -3.60
N GLU A 148 35.84 31.68 -4.75
CA GLU A 148 34.55 32.10 -5.31
C GLU A 148 33.65 30.89 -5.61
N LEU A 149 34.22 29.83 -6.16
CA LEU A 149 33.50 28.58 -6.39
C LEU A 149 33.06 27.91 -5.09
N SER A 150 33.91 27.91 -4.06
CA SER A 150 33.55 27.38 -2.74
C SER A 150 32.38 28.13 -2.09
N ASN A 151 32.20 29.41 -2.41
CA ASN A 151 31.13 30.24 -1.87
C ASN A 151 29.82 30.12 -2.66
N THR A 152 29.83 29.42 -3.81
CA THR A 152 28.63 29.22 -4.61
C THR A 152 27.71 28.25 -3.89
N LYS A 153 26.66 28.78 -3.23
CA LYS A 153 25.70 27.96 -2.47
C LYS A 153 24.92 27.05 -3.41
N PHE A 154 24.79 25.78 -3.03
CA PHE A 154 23.87 24.84 -3.67
C PHE A 154 22.43 25.30 -3.41
N GLN A 155 21.73 25.74 -4.46
CA GLN A 155 20.27 25.88 -4.44
C GLN A 155 19.69 24.54 -4.86
N ILE A 156 19.51 23.64 -3.90
CA ILE A 156 18.84 22.34 -4.07
C ILE A 156 17.78 22.24 -2.98
#